data_AF-A0A9D8KAE5-F1
#
_entry.id   AF-A0A9D8KAE5-F1
#
_cell.length_a   1.000
_cell.length_b   1.000
_cell.length_c   1.000
_cell.angle_alpha   90.00
_cell.angle_beta   90.00
_cell.angle_gamma   90.00
#
_symmetry.space_group_name_H-M   'P 1'
#
loop_
_entity.id
_entity.type
_entity.pdbx_description
1 polymer ?
#
loop_
_entity_poly.entity_id
_entity_poly.type
_entity_poly.pdbx_seq_one_letter_code
_entity_poly.pdbx_strand_id
1 'polypeptide(L)' 'MGLPLIDGRIVNDGAIFHAKEGVIEDKHGQRLGFSGSVNETPNGWTSNFETIQTFCSWKPGGAEAIDDLEAGF' A
#
# COMPACT_ATOMS: atom_id res chain seq x y z
N MET A 1 -12.39 -2.82 3.52
CA MET A 1 -11.49 -2.87 4.71
C MET A 1 -10.99 -4.31 4.83
N GLY A 2 -9.68 -4.52 4.78
CA GLY A 2 -9.08 -5.84 4.97
C GLY A 2 -8.99 -6.19 6.45
N LEU A 3 -9.15 -7.47 6.77
CA LEU A 3 -8.83 -7.98 8.10
C LEU A 3 -7.34 -8.36 8.14
N PRO A 4 -6.63 -8.10 9.25
CA PRO A 4 -5.23 -8.48 9.35
C PRO A 4 -5.09 -10.01 9.26
N LEU A 5 -4.06 -10.46 8.57
CA LEU A 5 -3.65 -11.86 8.55
C LEU A 5 -2.42 -11.99 9.46
N ILE A 6 -2.56 -12.70 10.57
CA ILE A 6 -1.46 -12.99 11.50
C ILE A 6 -1.25 -14.50 11.49
N ASP A 7 -0.04 -14.96 11.18
CA ASP A 7 0.32 -16.38 11.06
C ASP A 7 -0.64 -17.19 10.18
N GLY A 8 -1.06 -16.62 9.05
CA GLY A 8 -1.97 -17.28 8.11
C GLY A 8 -3.43 -17.38 8.59
N ARG A 9 -3.79 -16.70 9.68
CA ARG A 9 -5.17 -16.65 10.19
C ARG A 9 -5.71 -15.23 10.13
N ILE A 10 -6.94 -15.10 9.65
CA ILE A 10 -7.71 -13.85 9.73
C ILE A 10 -7.97 -13.59 11.21
N VAL A 11 -7.45 -12.49 11.75
CA VAL A 11 -7.78 -12.05 13.12
C VAL A 11 -8.94 -11.05 13.07
N ASN A 12 -9.86 -11.20 14.02
CA ASN A 12 -11.02 -10.30 14.19
C ASN A 12 -11.07 -9.84 15.65
N ASP A 13 -9.97 -9.23 16.09
CA ASP A 13 -9.80 -8.62 17.43
C ASP A 13 -10.30 -7.16 17.47
N GLY A 14 -10.94 -6.70 16.38
CA GLY A 14 -11.36 -5.31 16.19
C GLY A 14 -10.30 -4.43 15.54
N ALA A 15 -9.07 -4.91 15.36
CA ALA A 15 -8.09 -4.25 14.52
C ALA A 15 -8.41 -4.51 13.04
N ILE A 16 -8.42 -3.44 12.25
CA ILE A 16 -8.57 -3.50 10.81
C ILE A 16 -7.26 -3.06 10.18
N PHE A 17 -6.92 -3.63 9.02
CA PHE A 17 -5.79 -3.12 8.25
C PHE A 17 -6.10 -1.68 7.83
N HIS A 18 -5.39 -0.73 8.45
CA HIS A 18 -5.65 0.70 8.32
C HIS A 18 -4.59 1.42 7.48
N ALA A 19 -3.48 0.78 7.14
CA ALA A 19 -2.55 1.32 6.16
C ALA A 19 -3.18 1.26 4.76
N LYS A 20 -2.81 2.20 3.88
CA LYS A 20 -3.22 2.21 2.46
C LYS A 20 -1.98 2.30 1.62
N GLU A 21 -1.20 1.25 1.76
CA GLU A 21 0.07 1.07 1.12
C GLU A 21 0.21 -0.35 0.62
N GLY A 22 1.09 -0.53 -0.35
CA GLY A 22 1.31 -1.83 -0.97
C GLY A 22 2.25 -1.74 -2.15
N VAL A 23 2.64 -2.91 -2.63
CA VAL A 23 3.48 -3.09 -3.81
C VAL A 23 2.76 -4.00 -4.79
N ILE A 24 2.75 -3.61 -6.06
CA ILE A 24 2.22 -4.40 -7.16
C ILE A 24 3.37 -4.70 -8.11
N GLU A 25 3.56 -5.97 -8.44
CA GLU A 25 4.57 -6.43 -9.41
C GLU A 25 3.87 -6.92 -10.69
N ASP A 26 4.37 -6.50 -11.85
CA ASP A 26 3.92 -6.98 -13.15
C ASP A 26 4.66 -8.25 -13.59
N LYS A 27 4.23 -8.86 -14.71
CA LYS A 27 4.87 -10.07 -15.26
C LYS A 27 6.31 -9.89 -15.74
N HIS A 28 6.81 -8.66 -15.79
CA HIS A 28 8.15 -8.28 -16.19
C HIS A 28 9.04 -7.94 -14.99
N GLY A 29 8.55 -8.09 -13.75
CA GLY A 29 9.26 -7.74 -12.53
C GLY A 29 9.31 -6.23 -12.25
N GLN A 30 8.48 -5.43 -12.95
CA GLN A 30 8.34 -4.00 -12.64
C GLN A 30 7.42 -3.84 -11.44
N ARG A 31 7.89 -3.09 -10.44
CA ARG A 31 7.19 -2.88 -9.17
C ARG A 31 6.68 -1.45 -9.10
N LEU A 32 5.43 -1.30 -8.66
CA LEU A 32 4.80 -0.03 -8.29
C LEU A 32 4.46 -0.09 -6.80
N GLY A 33 5.17 0.69 -6.00
CA GLY A 33 4.85 0.93 -4.60
C GLY A 33 3.92 2.13 -4.47
N PHE A 34 2.99 2.09 -3.52
CA PHE A 34 2.18 3.24 -3.14
C PHE A 34 2.01 3.30 -1.63
N SER A 35 1.91 4.50 -1.07
CA SER A 35 1.55 4.72 0.34
C SER A 35 0.80 6.03 0.49
N GLY A 36 -0.15 6.08 1.42
CA GLY A 36 -1.01 7.25 1.59
C GLY A 36 -2.16 7.06 2.58
N SER A 37 -3.00 8.09 2.66
CA SER A 37 -4.19 8.12 3.51
C SER A 37 -5.48 7.75 2.77
N VAL A 38 -5.45 7.76 1.43
CA VAL A 38 -6.63 7.57 0.58
C VAL A 38 -7.28 6.20 0.80
N ASN A 39 -8.55 6.20 1.19
CA ASN A 39 -9.38 5.00 1.20
C ASN A 39 -10.04 4.78 -0.17
N GLU A 40 -10.25 3.51 -0.56
CA GLU A 40 -11.02 3.15 -1.75
C GLU A 40 -12.53 3.37 -1.51
N THR A 41 -12.93 4.64 -1.42
CA THR A 41 -14.31 5.07 -1.19
C THR A 41 -14.58 6.35 -2.00
N PRO A 42 -15.83 6.64 -2.42
CA PRO A 42 -16.13 7.83 -3.21
C PRO A 42 -15.57 9.11 -2.59
N ASN A 43 -15.76 9.31 -1.27
CA ASN A 43 -15.25 10.49 -0.57
C ASN A 43 -13.72 10.56 -0.55
N GLY A 44 -13.02 9.43 -0.41
CA GLY A 44 -11.56 9.38 -0.50
C GLY A 44 -11.04 9.82 -1.88
N TRP A 45 -11.79 9.57 -2.95
CA TRP A 45 -11.43 9.95 -4.31
C TRP A 45 -11.83 11.38 -4.69
N THR A 46 -12.89 11.94 -4.10
CA THR A 46 -13.50 13.18 -4.61
C THR A 46 -13.60 14.34 -3.63
N SER A 47 -13.49 14.08 -2.32
CA SER A 47 -13.93 15.06 -1.32
C SER A 47 -12.96 15.24 -0.17
N ASN A 48 -12.34 14.17 0.30
CA ASN A 48 -11.37 14.25 1.38
C ASN A 48 -10.06 14.88 0.90
N PHE A 49 -9.35 15.50 1.83
CA PHE A 49 -7.96 15.89 1.61
C PHE A 49 -7.06 14.70 1.93
N GLU A 50 -6.63 14.00 0.89
CA GLU A 50 -5.83 12.78 1.00
C GLU A 50 -4.43 13.00 0.41
N THR A 51 -3.46 12.21 0.87
CA THR A 51 -2.14 12.13 0.25
C THR A 51 -1.92 10.74 -0.33
N ILE A 52 -1.36 10.69 -1.54
CA ILE A 52 -0.87 9.47 -2.17
C ILE A 52 0.53 9.72 -2.73
N GLN A 53 1.45 8.82 -2.39
CA GLN A 53 2.81 8.80 -2.92
C GLN A 53 3.00 7.49 -3.68
N THR A 54 3.66 7.56 -4.83
CA THR A 54 3.89 6.40 -5.70
C THR A 54 5.36 6.29 -6.10
N PHE A 55 5.88 5.08 -6.09
CA PHE A 55 7.27 4.75 -6.40
C PHE A 55 7.30 3.70 -7.51
N CYS A 56 8.14 3.92 -8.51
CA CYS A 56 8.25 3.03 -9.66
C CYS A 56 9.66 2.43 -9.71
N SER A 57 9.79 1.10 -9.71
CA SER A 57 11.10 0.44 -9.72
C SER A 57 11.97 0.80 -10.93
N TRP A 58 11.34 1.21 -12.03
CA TRP A 58 12.00 1.65 -13.27
C TRP A 58 12.39 3.14 -13.28
N LYS A 59 12.22 3.86 -12.16
CA LYS A 59 12.68 5.23 -11.98
C LYS A 59 13.87 5.27 -11.02
N PRO A 60 14.80 6.24 -11.18
CA PRO A 60 15.93 6.40 -10.26
C PRO A 60 15.47 6.50 -8.80
N GLY A 61 16.08 5.70 -7.92
CA GLY A 61 15.73 5.63 -6.49
C GLY A 61 14.41 4.92 -6.17
N GLY A 62 13.61 4.55 -7.19
CA GLY A 62 12.30 3.94 -6.97
C GLY A 62 12.38 2.49 -6.49
N ALA A 63 13.40 1.72 -6.88
CA ALA A 63 13.60 0.36 -6.37
C ALA A 63 13.93 0.37 -4.87
N GLU A 64 14.86 1.22 -4.43
CA GLU A 64 15.23 1.38 -3.02
C GLU A 64 14.03 1.85 -2.17
N ALA A 65 13.26 2.84 -2.66
CA ALA A 65 12.07 3.29 -1.96
C ALA A 65 10.97 2.20 -1.84
N ILE A 66 10.90 1.27 -2.80
CA ILE A 66 10.00 0.11 -2.73
C ILE A 66 10.54 -0.89 -1.72
N ASP A 67 11.84 -1.17 -1.73
CA ASP A 67 12.46 -2.10 -0.78
C ASP A 67 12.29 -1.61 0.68
N ASP A 68 12.45 -0.30 0.91
CA ASP A 68 12.19 0.34 2.21
C ASP A 68 10.72 0.24 2.63
N LEU A 69 9.79 0.39 1.67
CA LEU A 69 8.36 0.24 1.91
C LEU A 69 8.01 -1.21 2.28
N GLU A 70 8.55 -2.19 1.55
CA GLU A 70 8.34 -3.63 1.83
C GLU A 70 8.93 -4.06 3.17
N ALA A 71 10.05 -3.46 3.58
CA ALA A 71 10.64 -3.70 4.90
C ALA A 71 9.78 -3.19 6.08
N GLY A 72 8.81 -2.31 5.80
CA GLY A 72 7.87 -1.77 6.78
C GLY A 72 6.59 -2.59 6.98
N PHE A 73 6.33 -3.60 6.14
CA PHE A 73 5.18 -4.49 6.24
C PHE A 73 5.34 -5.52 7.38
#